data_AF-A0A3D8IGZ9-F1
#
_entry.id   AF-A0A3D8IGZ9-F1
#
_cell.length_a   1.000
_cell.length_b   1.000
_cell.length_c   1.000
_cell.angle_alpha   90.00
_cell.angle_beta   90.00
_cell.angle_gamma   90.00
#
_symmetry.space_group_name_H-M   'P 1'
#
loop_
_entity.id
_entity.type
_entity.pdbx_description
1 polymer ?
#
loop_
_entity_poly.entity_id
_entity_poly.type
_entity_poly.pdbx_seq_one_letter_code
_entity_poly.pdbx_strand_id
1 'polypeptide(L)'
;MEGYAVVGVKIWNLGLVRKNSVSFVLSNQKSKVVKTILDGHLLVHTLDSILEIDGQSYFRINTENEPMTESSVWLHKDRQICPDIDSANVVCFYLARGGKWNYEIPYNVEVQVESEYDFSHILPNFKAIKEIIEEYCIRMDKVKFAPLQKQIQTLQSQSGSATARLQSHLAYKLGNAMILNSKSLWGMIRLPYVLSYIKESHRIEQQQYQERIKKNPKLKLPPLESYADYKEAIQIKNYTSYKLGEGLIAANRAGGGGNIALFAQSLCG
;
A
#
# COMPACT_ATOMS: atom_id res chain seq x y z
N MET A 1 30.15 -18.00 29.74
CA MET A 1 29.86 -19.40 29.34
C MET A 1 30.68 -19.69 28.10
N GLU A 2 31.63 -20.62 28.17
CA GLU A 2 32.64 -20.87 27.11
C GLU A 2 32.26 -21.98 26.10
N GLY A 3 31.09 -22.62 26.28
CA GLY A 3 30.64 -23.74 25.45
C GLY A 3 29.95 -23.34 24.13
N TYR A 4 29.67 -24.34 23.31
CA TYR A 4 28.88 -24.22 22.08
C TYR A 4 27.41 -24.55 22.34
N ALA A 5 26.51 -23.79 21.74
CA ALA A 5 25.08 -24.11 21.69
C ALA A 5 24.67 -24.48 20.26
N VAL A 6 23.72 -25.41 20.14
CA VAL A 6 23.12 -25.75 18.85
C VAL A 6 22.06 -24.71 18.51
N VAL A 7 22.25 -24.01 17.40
CA VAL A 7 21.33 -22.97 16.89
C VAL A 7 20.40 -23.54 15.83
N GLY A 8 20.84 -24.55 15.10
CA GLY A 8 20.02 -25.19 14.08
C GLY A 8 20.61 -26.49 13.55
N VAL A 9 19.76 -27.27 12.89
CA VAL A 9 20.15 -28.50 12.19
C VAL A 9 19.74 -28.38 10.74
N LYS A 10 20.67 -28.67 9.82
CA LYS A 10 20.38 -28.77 8.40
C LYS A 10 20.11 -30.23 8.04
N ILE A 11 18.92 -30.48 7.48
CA ILE A 11 18.50 -31.83 7.06
C ILE A 11 18.18 -31.80 5.57
N TRP A 12 18.52 -32.88 4.86
CA TRP A 12 18.30 -33.00 3.42
C TRP A 12 17.70 -34.35 3.03
N ASN A 13 16.38 -34.45 3.09
CA ASN A 13 15.66 -35.70 2.81
C ASN A 13 15.13 -35.81 1.36
N LEU A 14 15.75 -35.11 0.41
CA LEU A 14 15.29 -35.04 -0.98
C LEU A 14 15.53 -36.39 -1.68
N GLY A 15 14.46 -37.05 -2.14
CA GLY A 15 14.52 -38.35 -2.83
C GLY A 15 13.71 -39.47 -2.16
N LEU A 16 13.18 -39.26 -0.96
CA LEU A 16 12.21 -40.17 -0.32
C LEU A 16 10.78 -39.75 -0.74
N VAL A 17 9.96 -40.72 -1.16
CA VAL A 17 8.74 -40.52 -1.95
C VAL A 17 7.50 -40.21 -1.08
N ARG A 18 6.74 -39.18 -1.52
CA ARG A 18 5.30 -38.83 -1.29
C ARG A 18 4.69 -38.75 0.12
N LYS A 19 5.34 -39.16 1.20
CA LYS A 19 4.96 -38.76 2.57
C LYS A 19 6.22 -38.65 3.43
N ASN A 20 6.49 -37.43 3.89
CA ASN A 20 7.87 -37.01 4.18
C ASN A 20 7.97 -36.29 5.52
N SER A 21 7.47 -36.90 6.61
CA SER A 21 7.62 -36.32 7.94
C SER A 21 8.62 -37.10 8.78
N VAL A 22 9.71 -36.43 9.15
CA VAL A 22 10.71 -36.97 10.08
C VAL A 22 10.65 -36.19 11.38
N SER A 23 10.79 -36.89 12.49
CA SER A 23 10.88 -36.26 13.81
C SER A 23 12.21 -36.61 14.44
N PHE A 24 12.83 -35.65 15.11
CA PHE A 24 14.10 -35.84 15.79
C PHE A 24 14.05 -35.27 17.21
N VAL A 25 14.93 -35.82 18.05
CA VAL A 25 15.17 -35.38 19.42
C VAL A 25 16.61 -34.92 19.53
N LEU A 26 16.80 -33.69 20.01
CA LEU A 26 18.08 -33.19 20.49
C LEU A 26 17.95 -32.93 21.99
N SER A 27 18.77 -33.58 22.80
CA SER A 27 18.67 -33.47 24.27
C SER A 27 20.05 -33.36 24.89
N ASN A 28 20.13 -32.67 26.01
CA ASN A 28 21.28 -32.62 26.91
C ASN A 28 20.82 -32.87 28.36
N GLN A 29 21.62 -32.51 29.37
CA GLN A 29 21.24 -32.69 30.78
C GLN A 29 20.06 -31.79 31.23
N LYS A 30 19.88 -30.62 30.62
CA LYS A 30 18.95 -29.56 31.08
C LYS A 30 17.75 -29.33 30.17
N SER A 31 17.85 -29.71 28.91
CA SER A 31 16.97 -29.28 27.83
C SER A 31 16.77 -30.42 26.84
N LYS A 32 15.54 -30.50 26.34
CA LYS A 32 15.13 -31.45 25.32
C LYS A 32 14.33 -30.73 24.27
N VAL A 33 14.73 -30.88 23.02
CA VAL A 33 14.08 -30.32 21.84
C VAL A 33 13.60 -31.46 20.97
N VAL A 34 12.29 -31.49 20.73
CA VAL A 34 11.66 -32.42 19.80
C VAL A 34 11.03 -31.61 18.69
N LYS A 35 11.44 -31.87 17.44
CA LYS A 35 10.87 -31.23 16.25
C LYS A 35 10.45 -32.28 15.24
N THR A 36 9.32 -32.00 14.61
CA THR A 36 8.90 -32.69 13.38
C THR A 36 9.14 -31.76 12.21
N ILE A 37 9.60 -32.34 11.10
CA ILE A 37 9.86 -31.65 9.85
C ILE A 37 8.92 -32.21 8.81
N LEU A 38 8.29 -31.33 8.05
CA LEU A 38 7.50 -31.70 6.88
C LEU A 38 8.35 -31.49 5.63
N ASP A 39 8.29 -32.48 4.74
CA ASP A 39 8.83 -32.45 3.38
C ASP A 39 10.35 -32.64 3.26
N GLY A 40 10.79 -33.08 2.08
CA GLY A 40 12.19 -33.39 1.74
C GLY A 40 13.03 -32.18 1.36
N HIS A 41 12.58 -30.96 1.67
CA HIS A 41 13.25 -29.73 1.28
C HIS A 41 14.56 -29.50 2.07
N LEU A 42 15.52 -28.82 1.43
CA LEU A 42 16.77 -28.41 2.05
C LEU A 42 16.53 -27.22 2.97
N LEU A 43 16.18 -27.49 4.22
CA LEU A 43 15.85 -26.46 5.21
C LEU A 43 16.83 -26.47 6.38
N VAL A 44 17.04 -25.27 6.93
CA VAL A 44 17.71 -25.09 8.22
C VAL A 44 16.62 -25.00 9.28
N HIS A 45 16.61 -25.94 10.20
CA HIS A 45 15.66 -25.96 11.31
C HIS A 45 16.32 -25.32 12.52
N THR A 46 15.99 -24.05 12.76
CA THR A 46 16.45 -23.30 13.94
C THR A 46 15.81 -23.81 15.21
N LEU A 47 16.54 -23.71 16.32
CA LEU A 47 16.05 -24.05 17.65
C LEU A 47 15.53 -22.78 18.35
N ASP A 48 14.34 -22.88 18.94
CA ASP A 48 13.78 -21.79 19.77
C ASP A 48 14.38 -21.86 21.18
N SER A 49 14.60 -23.08 21.67
CA SER A 49 15.23 -23.36 22.95
C SER A 49 16.75 -23.41 22.80
N ILE A 50 17.47 -22.70 23.68
CA ILE A 50 18.93 -22.77 23.73
C ILE A 50 19.33 -24.15 24.25
N LEU A 51 20.07 -24.93 23.45
CA LEU A 51 20.65 -26.21 23.84
C LEU A 51 22.18 -26.12 23.84
N GLU A 52 22.76 -25.95 25.03
CA GLU A 52 24.21 -25.96 25.22
C GLU A 52 24.76 -27.40 25.17
N ILE A 53 25.81 -27.62 24.39
CA ILE A 53 26.43 -28.94 24.26
C ILE A 53 27.19 -29.27 25.54
N ASP A 54 26.84 -30.39 26.14
CA ASP A 54 27.48 -31.01 27.30
C ASP A 54 27.85 -32.48 27.00
N GLY A 55 28.47 -33.16 27.97
CA GLY A 55 28.89 -34.56 27.81
C GLY A 55 27.73 -35.57 27.72
N GLN A 56 26.48 -35.14 27.90
CA GLN A 56 25.26 -35.96 27.80
C GLN A 56 24.42 -35.58 26.58
N SER A 57 24.96 -34.74 25.70
CA SER A 57 24.24 -34.24 24.54
C SER A 57 24.15 -35.29 23.45
N TYR A 58 22.95 -35.54 22.95
CA TYR A 58 22.70 -36.49 21.87
C TYR A 58 21.65 -35.99 20.88
N PHE A 59 21.78 -36.46 19.65
CA PHE A 59 20.78 -36.34 18.59
C PHE A 59 20.29 -37.73 18.20
N ARG A 60 18.98 -37.92 18.08
CA ARG A 60 18.39 -39.16 17.56
C ARG A 60 17.12 -38.90 16.77
N ILE A 61 16.74 -39.87 15.95
CA ILE A 61 15.40 -39.89 15.35
C ILE A 61 14.36 -40.23 16.44
N ASN A 62 13.21 -39.57 16.37
CA ASN A 62 12.11 -39.74 17.30
C ASN A 62 11.20 -40.89 16.87
N THR A 63 11.67 -42.13 17.07
CA THR A 63 10.90 -43.34 16.78
C THR A 63 9.76 -43.59 17.78
N GLU A 64 9.80 -42.92 18.93
CA GLU A 64 8.83 -43.04 20.02
C GLU A 64 7.64 -42.07 19.86
N ASN A 65 7.63 -41.25 18.79
CA ASN A 65 6.59 -40.25 18.53
C ASN A 65 6.33 -39.30 19.70
N GLU A 66 7.40 -38.87 20.37
CA GLU A 66 7.31 -37.85 21.40
C GLU A 66 6.71 -36.54 20.85
N PRO A 67 5.92 -35.80 21.64
CA PRO A 67 5.31 -34.56 21.19
C PRO A 67 6.35 -33.47 20.92
N MET A 68 6.08 -32.61 19.93
CA MET A 68 6.96 -31.47 19.61
C MET A 68 7.05 -30.52 20.80
N THR A 69 8.28 -30.17 21.19
CA THR A 69 8.50 -29.18 22.26
C THR A 69 8.44 -27.75 21.71
N GLU A 70 8.72 -27.57 20.42
CA GLU A 70 8.75 -26.29 19.73
C GLU A 70 8.39 -26.43 18.26
N SER A 71 8.04 -25.31 17.62
CA SER A 71 7.58 -25.28 16.23
C SER A 71 8.74 -25.54 15.27
N SER A 72 8.42 -26.00 14.06
CA SER A 72 9.38 -26.15 12.96
C SER A 72 8.98 -25.25 11.79
N VAL A 73 9.81 -25.22 10.74
CA VAL A 73 9.55 -24.44 9.53
C VAL A 73 8.18 -24.84 8.96
N TRP A 74 7.26 -23.87 8.92
CA TRP A 74 5.86 -24.04 8.47
C TRP A 74 5.03 -25.07 9.25
N LEU A 75 5.48 -25.49 10.43
CA LEU A 75 4.78 -26.45 11.27
C LEU A 75 4.68 -25.98 12.72
N HIS A 76 3.44 -25.69 13.17
CA HIS A 76 3.18 -25.35 14.56
C HIS A 76 3.30 -26.57 15.47
N LYS A 77 3.90 -26.40 16.66
CA LYS A 77 4.13 -27.48 17.65
C LYS A 77 2.88 -28.28 18.06
N ASP A 78 1.72 -27.63 18.08
CA ASP A 78 0.46 -28.26 18.53
C ASP A 78 -0.25 -29.07 17.42
N ARG A 79 0.31 -29.12 16.20
CA ARG A 79 -0.24 -29.97 15.15
C ARG A 79 0.07 -31.44 15.42
N GLN A 80 -0.96 -32.26 15.36
CA GLN A 80 -0.80 -33.71 15.37
C GLN A 80 -0.33 -34.20 14.01
N ILE A 81 0.90 -34.71 13.95
CA ILE A 81 1.48 -35.38 12.79
C ILE A 81 2.00 -36.72 13.27
N CYS A 82 1.85 -37.75 12.45
CA CYS A 82 2.50 -39.04 12.64
C CYS A 82 3.72 -39.10 11.72
N PRO A 83 4.94 -38.88 12.24
CA PRO A 83 6.17 -39.09 11.49
C PRO A 83 6.19 -40.50 10.89
N ASP A 84 6.60 -40.58 9.64
CA ASP A 84 6.53 -41.81 8.84
C ASP A 84 7.89 -42.23 8.28
N ILE A 85 8.95 -41.49 8.62
CA ILE A 85 10.34 -41.80 8.28
C ILE A 85 11.15 -41.99 9.57
N ASP A 86 11.87 -43.10 9.65
CA ASP A 86 12.72 -43.51 10.78
C ASP A 86 14.20 -43.13 10.63
N SER A 87 14.54 -42.40 9.57
CA SER A 87 15.88 -41.94 9.23
C SER A 87 15.88 -40.50 8.68
N ALA A 88 16.98 -39.78 8.88
CA ALA A 88 17.16 -38.44 8.32
C ALA A 88 18.60 -38.25 7.83
N ASN A 89 18.77 -37.58 6.71
CA ASN A 89 20.07 -37.17 6.22
C ASN A 89 20.46 -35.84 6.88
N VAL A 90 21.17 -35.93 8.02
CA VAL A 90 21.72 -34.75 8.69
C VAL A 90 22.93 -34.26 7.90
N VAL A 91 22.88 -33.03 7.42
CA VAL A 91 23.97 -32.41 6.64
C VAL A 91 24.98 -31.74 7.57
N CYS A 92 24.50 -30.92 8.50
CA CYS A 92 25.34 -30.24 9.48
C CYS A 92 24.55 -29.71 10.69
N PHE A 93 25.27 -29.43 11.76
CA PHE A 93 24.79 -28.68 12.92
C PHE A 93 25.37 -27.27 12.88
N TYR A 94 24.52 -26.26 13.09
CA TYR A 94 24.95 -24.88 13.28
C TYR A 94 25.23 -24.66 14.76
N LEU A 95 26.49 -24.37 15.07
CA LEU A 95 26.95 -24.14 16.42
C LEU A 95 27.31 -22.68 16.60
N ALA A 96 26.99 -22.14 17.77
CA ALA A 96 27.41 -20.80 18.14
C ALA A 96 28.06 -20.81 19.53
N ARG A 97 29.14 -20.06 19.70
CA ARG A 97 29.97 -20.04 20.92
C ARG A 97 29.63 -18.82 21.77
N GLY A 98 29.26 -19.02 23.04
CA GLY A 98 28.89 -17.93 23.95
C GLY A 98 27.40 -17.56 23.92
N GLY A 99 26.86 -17.07 25.04
CA GLY A 99 25.42 -16.84 25.25
C GLY A 99 24.92 -15.42 24.97
N LYS A 100 23.60 -15.31 24.71
CA LYS A 100 22.77 -14.15 24.32
C LYS A 100 23.15 -13.48 22.99
N TRP A 101 22.57 -14.01 21.91
CA TRP A 101 22.63 -13.47 20.56
C TRP A 101 21.54 -12.42 20.36
N ASN A 102 21.88 -11.14 20.58
CA ASN A 102 21.05 -10.03 20.10
C ASN A 102 21.35 -9.84 18.61
N TYR A 103 20.41 -10.24 17.75
CA TYR A 103 20.47 -10.01 16.31
C TYR A 103 20.10 -8.56 15.98
N GLU A 104 20.90 -7.60 16.45
CA GLU A 104 20.89 -6.27 15.86
C GLU A 104 21.91 -6.28 14.73
N ILE A 105 21.43 -6.29 13.48
CA ILE A 105 22.30 -6.10 12.32
C ILE A 105 22.84 -4.67 12.43
N PRO A 106 24.15 -4.47 12.66
CA PRO A 106 24.68 -3.13 12.80
C PRO A 106 24.62 -2.44 11.44
N TYR A 107 23.80 -1.39 11.33
CA TYR A 107 23.51 -0.72 10.06
C TYR A 107 24.70 0.03 9.44
N ASN A 108 25.79 0.24 10.20
CA ASN A 108 26.95 1.05 9.78
C ASN A 108 28.29 0.36 10.10
N VAL A 109 28.53 -0.83 9.57
CA VAL A 109 29.87 -1.45 9.63
C VAL A 109 30.50 -1.38 8.25
N GLU A 110 31.64 -0.71 8.14
CA GLU A 110 32.52 -0.86 6.98
C GLU A 110 33.12 -2.27 7.03
N VAL A 111 32.51 -3.20 6.30
CA VAL A 111 33.00 -4.57 6.19
C VAL A 111 34.17 -4.59 5.21
N GLN A 112 35.37 -4.89 5.72
CA GLN A 112 36.52 -5.19 4.87
C GLN A 112 36.38 -6.63 4.36
N VAL A 113 36.09 -6.78 3.06
CA VAL A 113 35.99 -8.08 2.40
C VAL A 113 37.37 -8.46 1.88
N GLU A 114 37.86 -9.63 2.28
CA GLU A 114 39.11 -10.19 1.73
C GLU A 114 38.96 -10.44 0.23
N SER A 115 40.04 -10.25 -0.54
CA SER A 115 39.99 -10.28 -2.01
C SER A 115 39.51 -11.61 -2.60
N GLU A 116 39.69 -12.73 -1.88
CA GLU A 116 39.21 -14.05 -2.30
C GLU A 116 37.67 -14.16 -2.28
N TYR A 117 37.00 -13.32 -1.49
CA TYR A 117 35.54 -13.30 -1.33
C TYR A 117 34.89 -12.07 -1.98
N ASP A 118 35.61 -11.33 -2.82
CA ASP A 118 35.05 -10.20 -3.57
C ASP A 118 34.29 -10.66 -4.83
N PHE A 119 32.99 -10.89 -4.65
CA PHE A 119 32.06 -11.24 -5.73
C PHE A 119 31.36 -10.04 -6.37
N SER A 120 31.90 -8.82 -6.20
CA SER A 120 31.29 -7.59 -6.74
C SER A 120 31.07 -7.62 -8.25
N HIS A 121 31.86 -8.42 -8.98
CA HIS A 121 31.74 -8.62 -10.43
C HIS A 121 30.50 -9.42 -10.86
N ILE A 122 29.93 -10.24 -9.96
CA ILE A 122 28.69 -11.00 -10.18
C ILE A 122 27.48 -10.13 -9.87
N LEU A 123 27.66 -9.14 -8.99
CA LEU A 123 26.57 -8.28 -8.58
C LEU A 123 26.16 -7.38 -9.76
N PRO A 124 24.86 -7.35 -10.09
CA PRO A 124 24.37 -6.43 -11.10
C PRO A 124 24.64 -4.98 -10.66
N ASN A 125 24.76 -4.07 -11.63
CA ASN A 125 25.06 -2.67 -11.35
C ASN A 125 24.03 -2.06 -10.38
N PHE A 126 24.40 -1.95 -9.10
CA PHE A 126 23.52 -1.47 -8.03
C PHE A 126 23.03 -0.05 -8.29
N LYS A 127 23.86 0.79 -8.93
CA LYS A 127 23.46 2.15 -9.28
C LYS A 127 22.30 2.12 -10.27
N ALA A 128 22.39 1.27 -11.31
CA ALA A 128 21.32 1.10 -12.28
C ALA A 128 20.04 0.52 -11.65
N ILE A 129 20.17 -0.47 -10.76
CA ILE A 129 19.01 -1.04 -10.04
C ILE A 129 18.36 0.01 -9.13
N LYS A 130 19.16 0.79 -8.40
CA LYS A 130 18.67 1.87 -7.55
C LYS A 130 17.89 2.91 -8.35
N GLU A 131 18.43 3.34 -9.49
CA GLU A 131 17.76 4.29 -10.39
C GLU A 131 16.42 3.75 -10.90
N ILE A 132 16.36 2.46 -11.28
CA ILE A 132 15.11 1.80 -11.70
C ILE A 132 14.08 1.74 -10.57
N ILE A 133 14.50 1.40 -9.35
CA ILE A 133 13.61 1.34 -8.18
C ILE A 133 13.08 2.75 -7.85
N GLU A 134 13.93 3.76 -7.84
CA GLU A 134 13.54 5.15 -7.58
C GLU A 134 12.54 5.65 -8.63
N GLU A 135 12.79 5.39 -9.92
CA GLU A 135 11.86 5.76 -10.98
C GLU A 135 10.51 5.06 -10.83
N TYR A 136 10.52 3.76 -10.52
CA TYR A 136 9.31 2.98 -10.26
C TYR A 136 8.53 3.55 -9.06
N CYS A 137 9.20 3.84 -7.95
CA CYS A 137 8.60 4.45 -6.77
C CYS A 137 7.97 5.81 -7.10
N ILE A 138 8.66 6.69 -7.83
CA ILE A 138 8.12 8.00 -8.25
C ILE A 138 6.84 7.83 -9.09
N ARG A 139 6.83 6.89 -10.04
CA ARG A 139 5.65 6.61 -10.86
C ARG A 139 4.50 6.07 -10.02
N MET A 140 4.79 5.18 -9.07
CA MET A 140 3.77 4.49 -8.28
C MET A 140 3.22 5.35 -7.15
N ASP A 141 4.03 6.23 -6.58
CA ASP A 141 3.62 7.22 -5.60
C ASP A 141 2.53 8.13 -6.17
N LYS A 142 2.70 8.63 -7.40
CA LYS A 142 1.66 9.44 -8.07
C LYS A 142 0.31 8.72 -8.14
N VAL A 143 0.32 7.41 -8.40
CA VAL A 143 -0.90 6.59 -8.48
C VAL A 143 -1.49 6.32 -7.10
N LYS A 144 -0.64 5.98 -6.10
CA LYS A 144 -1.05 5.69 -4.72
C LYS A 144 -1.57 6.93 -4.00
N PHE A 145 -1.02 8.10 -4.28
CA PHE A 145 -1.42 9.35 -3.64
C PHE A 145 -2.61 10.03 -4.33
N ALA A 146 -2.97 9.68 -5.56
CA ALA A 146 -4.11 10.28 -6.27
C ALA A 146 -5.45 10.20 -5.51
N PRO A 147 -5.83 9.08 -4.84
CA PRO A 147 -7.04 9.01 -4.03
C PRO A 147 -6.98 9.91 -2.79
N LEU A 148 -5.82 10.00 -2.14
CA LEU A 148 -5.61 10.89 -1.00
C LEU A 148 -5.63 12.36 -1.43
N GLN A 149 -5.03 12.71 -2.57
CA GLN A 149 -5.11 14.06 -3.14
C GLN A 149 -6.56 14.44 -3.48
N LYS A 150 -7.34 13.49 -4.03
CA LYS A 150 -8.78 13.69 -4.28
C LYS A 150 -9.58 13.87 -2.98
N GLN A 151 -9.23 13.14 -1.92
CA GLN A 151 -9.82 13.32 -0.59
C GLN A 151 -9.42 14.66 0.04
N ILE A 152 -8.15 15.05 -0.03
CA ILE A 152 -7.65 16.36 0.43
C ILE A 152 -8.34 17.49 -0.33
N GLN A 153 -8.49 17.38 -1.64
CA GLN A 153 -9.22 18.37 -2.44
C GLN A 153 -10.71 18.43 -2.08
N THR A 154 -11.32 17.28 -1.74
CA THR A 154 -12.69 17.22 -1.22
C THR A 154 -12.78 17.85 0.18
N LEU A 155 -11.80 17.65 1.05
CA LEU A 155 -11.73 18.26 2.39
C LEU A 155 -11.43 19.76 2.34
N GLN A 156 -10.58 20.20 1.42
CA GLN A 156 -10.31 21.61 1.11
C GLN A 156 -11.56 22.31 0.56
N SER A 157 -12.40 21.60 -0.21
CA SER A 157 -13.71 22.12 -0.61
C SER A 157 -14.72 22.19 0.55
N GLN A 158 -14.53 21.39 1.61
CA GLN A 158 -15.35 21.40 2.83
C GLN A 158 -14.87 22.40 3.88
N SER A 159 -13.59 22.75 3.87
CA SER A 159 -12.98 23.88 4.60
C SER A 159 -12.93 25.15 3.72
N GLY A 160 -13.68 25.12 2.60
CA GLY A 160 -13.46 25.96 1.43
C GLY A 160 -13.93 27.40 1.64
N SER A 161 -13.06 28.33 1.29
CA SER A 161 -13.34 29.75 1.17
C SER A 161 -14.64 30.04 0.38
N ALA A 162 -15.26 31.20 0.60
CA ALA A 162 -16.41 31.63 -0.19
C ALA A 162 -16.10 31.63 -1.70
N THR A 163 -14.84 31.90 -2.06
CA THR A 163 -14.32 31.82 -3.43
C THR A 163 -14.50 30.43 -4.01
N ALA A 164 -14.05 29.38 -3.31
CA ALA A 164 -14.18 28.00 -3.76
C ALA A 164 -15.65 27.59 -3.89
N ARG A 165 -16.51 28.03 -2.97
CA ARG A 165 -17.96 27.77 -3.04
C ARG A 165 -18.60 28.43 -4.26
N LEU A 166 -18.27 29.68 -4.57
CA LEU A 166 -18.80 30.36 -5.76
C LEU A 166 -18.26 29.76 -7.07
N GLN A 167 -16.99 29.34 -7.11
CA GLN A 167 -16.43 28.64 -8.27
C GLN A 167 -17.01 27.22 -8.45
N SER A 168 -17.46 26.58 -7.37
CA SER A 168 -18.17 25.30 -7.42
C SER A 168 -19.62 25.42 -7.93
N HIS A 169 -20.15 26.64 -8.03
CA HIS A 169 -21.51 26.87 -8.53
C HIS A 169 -21.64 26.42 -9.99
N LEU A 170 -22.79 25.82 -10.33
CA LEU A 170 -23.03 25.26 -11.66
C LEU A 170 -22.81 26.29 -12.78
N ALA A 171 -23.28 27.52 -12.59
CA ALA A 171 -23.10 28.59 -13.58
C ALA A 171 -21.62 28.85 -13.88
N TYR A 172 -20.78 28.98 -12.84
CA TYR A 172 -19.35 29.17 -13.02
C TYR A 172 -18.70 27.98 -13.76
N LYS A 173 -19.00 26.73 -13.33
CA LYS A 173 -18.47 25.52 -13.97
C LYS A 173 -18.80 25.47 -15.47
N LEU A 174 -20.06 25.78 -15.82
CA LEU A 174 -20.54 25.76 -17.21
C LEU A 174 -19.88 26.84 -18.05
N GLY A 175 -19.94 28.12 -17.64
CA GLY A 175 -19.39 29.19 -18.47
C GLY A 175 -17.85 29.17 -18.51
N ASN A 176 -17.17 28.71 -17.47
CA ASN A 176 -15.74 28.45 -17.52
C ASN A 176 -15.39 27.36 -18.55
N ALA A 177 -16.15 26.26 -18.59
CA ALA A 177 -15.97 25.22 -19.59
C ALA A 177 -16.22 25.74 -21.02
N MET A 178 -17.19 26.63 -21.22
CA MET A 178 -17.45 27.27 -22.51
C MET A 178 -16.27 28.13 -22.97
N ILE A 179 -15.75 28.99 -22.10
CA ILE A 179 -14.60 29.86 -22.40
C ILE A 179 -13.34 29.05 -22.73
N LEU A 180 -13.09 27.96 -22.00
CA LEU A 180 -11.91 27.13 -22.24
C LEU A 180 -12.00 26.34 -23.54
N ASN A 181 -13.19 25.80 -23.85
CA ASN A 181 -13.38 24.98 -25.04
C ASN A 181 -13.60 25.81 -26.32
N SER A 182 -14.04 27.06 -26.23
CA SER A 182 -14.22 27.94 -27.39
C SER A 182 -12.92 28.33 -28.10
N LYS A 183 -11.76 28.11 -27.47
CA LYS A 183 -10.43 28.44 -28.03
C LYS A 183 -9.95 27.50 -29.15
N SER A 184 -10.70 26.45 -29.47
CA SER A 184 -10.35 25.50 -30.54
C SER A 184 -11.58 24.91 -31.21
N LEU A 185 -11.49 24.61 -32.51
CA LEU A 185 -12.58 23.99 -33.28
C LEU A 185 -13.01 22.65 -32.67
N TRP A 186 -12.05 21.78 -32.34
CA TRP A 186 -12.30 20.51 -31.67
C TRP A 186 -12.92 20.68 -30.27
N GLY A 187 -12.53 21.73 -29.54
CA GLY A 187 -13.12 22.09 -28.25
C GLY A 187 -14.60 22.47 -28.39
N MET A 188 -14.95 23.24 -29.42
CA MET A 188 -16.33 23.61 -29.72
C MET A 188 -17.19 22.41 -30.10
N ILE A 189 -16.67 21.49 -30.92
CA ILE A 189 -17.38 20.26 -31.33
C ILE A 189 -17.72 19.39 -30.13
N ARG A 190 -16.80 19.23 -29.16
CA ARG A 190 -17.04 18.42 -27.95
C ARG A 190 -17.82 19.14 -26.85
N LEU A 191 -18.01 20.45 -26.94
CA LEU A 191 -18.58 21.28 -25.89
C LEU A 191 -19.97 20.79 -25.41
N PRO A 192 -20.91 20.36 -26.28
CA PRO A 192 -22.21 19.86 -25.82
C PRO A 192 -22.08 18.67 -24.85
N TYR A 193 -21.16 17.74 -25.12
CA TYR A 193 -20.88 16.60 -24.25
C TYR A 193 -20.26 17.03 -22.92
N VAL A 194 -19.32 17.98 -22.96
CA VAL A 194 -18.68 18.54 -21.76
C VAL A 194 -19.72 19.21 -20.85
N LEU A 195 -20.62 20.01 -21.41
CA LEU A 195 -21.67 20.70 -20.64
C LEU A 195 -22.67 19.71 -20.04
N SER A 196 -23.08 18.70 -20.80
CA SER A 196 -23.94 17.61 -20.31
C SER A 196 -23.28 16.88 -19.13
N TYR A 197 -22.00 16.51 -19.27
CA TYR A 197 -21.24 15.86 -18.22
C TYR A 197 -21.11 16.71 -16.95
N ILE A 198 -20.81 18.02 -17.08
CA ILE A 198 -20.71 18.94 -15.94
C ILE A 198 -22.05 19.04 -15.20
N LYS A 199 -23.16 19.16 -15.94
CA LYS A 199 -24.51 19.25 -15.38
C LYS A 199 -24.86 17.99 -14.58
N GLU A 200 -24.60 16.81 -15.15
CA GLU A 200 -24.90 15.54 -14.50
C GLU A 200 -23.99 15.30 -13.29
N SER A 201 -22.69 15.58 -13.42
CA SER A 201 -21.74 15.48 -12.31
C SER A 201 -22.13 16.40 -11.15
N HIS A 202 -22.52 17.65 -11.43
CA HIS A 202 -23.01 18.57 -10.41
C HIS A 202 -24.29 18.07 -9.73
N ARG A 203 -25.22 17.47 -10.48
CA ARG A 203 -26.44 16.87 -9.93
C ARG A 203 -26.12 15.77 -8.93
N ILE A 204 -25.20 14.87 -9.29
CA ILE A 204 -24.73 13.78 -8.42
C ILE A 204 -24.01 14.33 -7.19
N GLU A 205 -23.12 15.32 -7.34
CA GLU A 205 -22.44 16.00 -6.22
C GLU A 205 -23.44 16.57 -5.22
N GLN A 206 -24.48 17.26 -5.69
CA GLN A 206 -25.53 17.81 -4.83
C GLN A 206 -26.31 16.72 -4.12
N GLN A 207 -26.67 15.63 -4.80
CA GLN A 207 -27.37 14.50 -4.17
C GLN A 207 -26.54 13.85 -3.06
N GLN A 208 -25.26 13.59 -3.31
CA GLN A 208 -24.34 13.04 -2.32
C GLN A 208 -24.15 13.98 -1.13
N TYR A 209 -24.07 15.29 -1.37
CA TYR A 209 -24.02 16.26 -0.28
C TYR A 209 -25.29 16.23 0.57
N GLN A 210 -26.48 16.17 -0.05
CA GLN A 210 -27.75 16.05 0.66
C GLN A 210 -27.84 14.76 1.49
N GLU A 211 -27.34 13.63 0.97
CA GLU A 211 -27.28 12.38 1.74
C GLU A 211 -26.31 12.46 2.92
N ARG A 212 -25.15 13.12 2.74
CA ARG A 212 -24.17 13.32 3.82
C ARG A 212 -24.73 14.19 4.95
N ILE A 213 -25.41 15.29 4.64
CA ILE A 213 -26.04 16.13 5.68
C ILE A 213 -27.22 15.42 6.36
N LYS A 214 -27.95 14.54 5.66
CA LYS A 214 -29.00 13.69 6.26
C LYS A 214 -28.41 12.70 7.26
N LYS A 215 -27.28 12.07 6.93
CA LYS A 215 -26.56 11.14 7.81
C LYS A 215 -25.88 11.85 8.99
N ASN A 216 -25.33 13.03 8.74
CA ASN A 216 -24.66 13.84 9.77
C ASN A 216 -24.95 15.34 9.56
N PRO A 217 -25.92 15.91 10.29
CA PRO A 217 -26.30 17.33 10.16
C PRO A 217 -25.16 18.33 10.42
N LYS A 218 -24.11 17.93 11.16
CA LYS A 218 -22.93 18.78 11.43
C LYS A 218 -22.10 19.06 10.18
N LEU A 219 -22.28 18.30 9.10
CA LEU A 219 -21.59 18.50 7.83
C LEU A 219 -22.21 19.61 6.95
N LYS A 220 -23.30 20.23 7.41
CA LYS A 220 -23.92 21.34 6.69
C LYS A 220 -22.95 22.53 6.64
N LEU A 221 -22.63 22.96 5.43
CA LEU A 221 -21.80 24.15 5.22
C LEU A 221 -22.47 25.38 5.83
N PRO A 222 -21.72 26.26 6.52
CA PRO A 222 -22.27 27.50 7.06
C PRO A 222 -22.68 28.46 5.92
N PRO A 223 -23.46 29.52 6.20
CA PRO A 223 -23.87 30.53 5.21
C PRO A 223 -22.69 31.14 4.45
N LEU A 224 -22.85 31.53 3.19
CA LEU A 224 -21.73 32.01 2.36
C LEU A 224 -21.08 33.27 2.94
N GLU A 225 -21.88 34.09 3.63
CA GLU A 225 -21.52 35.34 4.28
C GLU A 225 -20.64 35.14 5.53
N SER A 226 -20.62 33.93 6.09
CA SER A 226 -19.84 33.60 7.29
C SER A 226 -18.35 33.37 7.02
N TYR A 227 -17.94 33.32 5.75
CA TYR A 227 -16.57 33.04 5.35
C TYR A 227 -15.76 34.33 5.30
N ALA A 228 -14.50 34.26 5.73
CA ALA A 228 -13.62 35.43 5.84
C ALA A 228 -13.41 36.18 4.51
N ASP A 229 -13.37 35.46 3.38
CA ASP A 229 -13.15 35.98 2.03
C ASP A 229 -14.44 36.30 1.26
N TYR A 230 -15.60 36.37 1.95
CA TYR A 230 -16.89 36.56 1.29
C TYR A 230 -16.95 37.82 0.41
N LYS A 231 -16.37 38.93 0.89
CA LYS A 231 -16.41 40.23 0.20
C LYS A 231 -15.65 40.21 -1.12
N GLU A 232 -14.56 39.48 -1.19
CA GLU A 232 -13.76 39.27 -2.40
C GLU A 232 -14.46 38.24 -3.29
N ALA A 233 -14.93 37.15 -2.71
CA ALA A 233 -15.54 36.03 -3.42
C ALA A 233 -16.79 36.44 -4.22
N ILE A 234 -17.65 37.31 -3.67
CA ILE A 234 -18.90 37.72 -4.33
C ILE A 234 -18.66 38.37 -5.71
N GLN A 235 -17.48 38.95 -5.93
CA GLN A 235 -17.08 39.52 -7.22
C GLN A 235 -17.04 38.47 -8.35
N ILE A 236 -16.88 37.18 -8.03
CA ILE A 236 -16.92 36.08 -9.01
C ILE A 236 -18.26 36.06 -9.78
N LYS A 237 -19.37 36.48 -9.15
CA LYS A 237 -20.67 36.56 -9.85
C LYS A 237 -20.65 37.56 -11.01
N ASN A 238 -19.74 38.53 -10.97
CA ASN A 238 -19.58 39.51 -12.03
C ASN A 238 -18.72 39.01 -13.21
N TYR A 239 -18.01 37.89 -13.05
CA TYR A 239 -17.12 37.35 -14.08
C TYR A 239 -17.90 36.87 -15.30
N THR A 240 -17.28 37.00 -16.47
CA THR A 240 -17.85 36.54 -17.75
C THR A 240 -18.20 35.05 -17.70
N SER A 241 -17.34 34.23 -17.09
CA SER A 241 -17.61 32.80 -16.90
C SER A 241 -18.89 32.54 -16.11
N TYR A 242 -19.15 33.30 -15.05
CA TYR A 242 -20.35 33.12 -14.23
C TYR A 242 -21.61 33.56 -14.99
N LYS A 243 -21.59 34.77 -15.58
CA LYS A 243 -22.72 35.32 -16.35
C LYS A 243 -23.08 34.45 -17.56
N LEU A 244 -22.08 33.94 -18.27
CA LEU A 244 -22.27 33.07 -19.44
C LEU A 244 -22.99 31.77 -19.05
N GLY A 245 -22.57 31.14 -17.95
CA GLY A 245 -23.25 29.95 -17.45
C GLY A 245 -24.65 30.22 -16.91
N GLU A 246 -24.90 31.37 -16.30
CA GLU A 246 -26.27 31.78 -15.92
C GLU A 246 -27.16 31.93 -17.15
N GLY A 247 -26.67 32.56 -18.21
CA GLY A 247 -27.37 32.67 -19.49
C GLY A 247 -27.74 31.30 -20.06
N LEU A 248 -26.80 30.34 -20.04
CA LEU A 248 -27.06 28.97 -20.49
C LEU A 248 -28.13 28.28 -19.63
N ILE A 249 -28.06 28.41 -18.30
CA ILE A 249 -29.05 27.83 -17.38
C ILE A 249 -30.43 28.44 -17.62
N ALA A 250 -30.51 29.75 -17.82
CA ALA A 250 -31.75 30.46 -18.11
C ALA A 250 -32.36 30.00 -19.45
N ALA A 251 -31.56 29.92 -20.51
CA ALA A 251 -32.00 29.45 -21.82
C ALA A 251 -32.52 28.00 -21.77
N ASN A 252 -31.87 27.13 -21.00
CA ASN A 252 -32.31 25.75 -20.81
C ASN A 252 -33.61 25.64 -20.01
N ARG A 253 -33.90 26.57 -19.09
CA ARG A 253 -35.20 26.63 -18.38
C ARG A 253 -36.32 27.15 -19.28
N ALA A 254 -36.02 28.07 -20.19
CA ALA A 254 -36.97 28.67 -21.12
C ALA A 254 -37.29 27.80 -22.36
N GLY A 255 -37.03 26.48 -22.32
CA GLY A 255 -37.40 25.56 -23.40
C GLY A 255 -36.46 25.56 -24.61
N GLY A 256 -35.20 25.99 -24.46
CA GLY A 256 -34.18 25.85 -25.51
C GLY A 256 -34.26 26.87 -26.66
N GLY A 257 -35.23 27.81 -26.62
CA GLY A 257 -35.44 28.85 -27.62
C GLY A 257 -35.29 30.30 -27.13
N GLY A 258 -34.85 30.52 -25.89
CA GLY A 258 -34.72 31.87 -25.31
C GLY A 258 -33.44 32.61 -25.72
N ASN A 259 -33.58 33.59 -26.63
CA ASN A 259 -32.63 34.65 -27.01
C ASN A 259 -31.13 34.28 -27.04
N ILE A 260 -30.75 33.50 -28.07
CA ILE A 260 -29.36 33.37 -28.54
C ILE A 260 -28.76 34.74 -28.93
N ALA A 261 -29.58 35.80 -29.01
CA ALA A 261 -29.13 37.18 -29.18
C ALA A 261 -28.12 37.64 -28.11
N LEU A 262 -28.21 37.15 -26.86
CA LEU A 262 -27.21 37.41 -25.80
C LEU A 262 -25.88 36.67 -26.02
N PHE A 263 -25.91 35.54 -26.73
CA PHE A 263 -24.73 34.76 -27.09
C PHE A 263 -23.91 35.45 -28.18
N ALA A 264 -24.55 36.11 -29.14
CA ALA A 264 -23.85 36.83 -30.20
C ALA A 264 -23.24 38.16 -29.73
N GLN A 265 -23.90 38.85 -28.79
CA GLN A 265 -23.44 40.17 -28.30
C GLN A 265 -22.26 40.08 -27.32
N SER A 266 -22.08 38.96 -26.61
CA SER A 266 -21.00 38.77 -25.64
C SER A 266 -19.71 38.17 -26.22
N LEU A 267 -19.74 37.70 -27.47
CA LEU A 267 -18.59 37.17 -28.18
C LEU A 267 -17.89 38.21 -29.07
N CYS A 268 -18.51 39.39 -29.29
CA CYS A 268 -18.02 40.45 -30.17
C CYS A 268 -17.78 41.80 -29.44
N GLY A 269 -17.56 41.78 -28.13
CA GLY A 269 -17.24 42.97 -27.32
C GLY A 269 -15.94 42.79 -26.55
#